data_AF-A0A831LIC6-F1
#
_entry.id   AF-A0A831LIC6-F1
#
_cell.length_a   1.000
_cell.length_b   1.000
_cell.length_c   1.000
_cell.angle_alpha   90.00
_cell.angle_beta   90.00
_cell.angle_gamma   90.00
#
_symmetry.space_group_name_H-M   'P 1'
#
loop_
_entity.id
_entity.type
_entity.pdbx_description
1 polymer ?
#
loop_
_entity_poly.entity_id
_entity_poly.type
_entity_poly.pdbx_seq_one_letter_code
_entity_poly.pdbx_strand_id
1 'polypeptide(L)'
;MKIKIFNLSVIILLLSFISAGCQKDDIFELDIGDENAVILKEIDGIEFKFCLLNEQGKPATVFDEGENFTFLFAIKNNRSESLPFYDYGYYELNDFLAVKSNGKSHGRPFIFKGYSTTLELKWLRSEVSDDLSYKFMVPWHDERDEWQLYWGFFESTKQPFLEKGEYYTQFVYNFSFGLPDKEPKLETGLISFKINFKIK
;
A
#
# COMPACT_ATOMS: atom_id res chain seq x y z
N MET A 1 -65.63 -28.76 13.24
CA MET A 1 -64.83 -28.73 12.00
C MET A 1 -64.87 -27.34 11.38
N LYS A 2 -63.78 -26.57 11.51
CA LYS A 2 -63.23 -25.59 10.55
C LYS A 2 -62.22 -24.69 11.28
N ILE A 3 -60.99 -24.74 10.78
CA ILE A 3 -59.80 -24.01 11.23
C ILE A 3 -59.95 -22.53 10.88
N LYS A 4 -59.46 -21.63 11.74
CA LYS A 4 -58.96 -20.32 11.31
C LYS A 4 -57.61 -20.01 11.96
N ILE A 5 -56.76 -19.50 11.09
CA ILE A 5 -55.31 -19.37 11.09
C ILE A 5 -54.87 -18.06 11.76
N PHE A 6 -53.73 -18.13 12.45
CA PHE A 6 -52.74 -17.09 12.79
C PHE A 6 -53.16 -15.85 13.61
N ASN A 7 -52.42 -15.62 14.72
CA ASN A 7 -51.48 -14.50 14.70
C ASN A 7 -50.27 -14.74 15.62
N LEU A 8 -49.12 -14.52 15.01
CA LEU A 8 -47.76 -14.63 15.51
C LEU A 8 -47.43 -13.38 16.32
N SER A 9 -46.94 -13.51 17.55
CA SER A 9 -46.20 -12.42 18.22
C SER A 9 -45.18 -13.01 19.16
N VAL A 10 -44.07 -13.40 18.53
CA VAL A 10 -42.79 -13.70 19.15
C VAL A 10 -42.20 -12.37 19.61
N ILE A 11 -42.15 -12.13 20.92
CA ILE A 11 -41.41 -11.01 21.51
C ILE A 11 -39.95 -11.47 21.60
N ILE A 12 -39.15 -11.11 20.59
CA ILE A 12 -37.71 -11.29 20.55
C ILE A 12 -37.03 -9.91 20.61
N LEU A 13 -36.13 -9.80 21.59
CA LEU A 13 -34.93 -8.97 21.73
C LEU A 13 -34.93 -7.51 21.24
N LEU A 14 -34.53 -6.62 22.16
CA LEU A 14 -33.60 -5.51 21.86
C LEU A 14 -32.72 -5.26 23.10
N LEU A 15 -31.78 -6.19 23.36
CA LEU A 15 -30.54 -5.85 24.06
C LEU A 15 -29.57 -5.40 22.98
N SER A 16 -29.52 -4.10 22.74
CA SER A 16 -28.50 -3.46 21.92
C SER A 16 -27.14 -3.60 22.62
N PHE A 17 -26.44 -4.69 22.30
CA PHE A 17 -25.00 -4.72 22.39
C PHE A 17 -24.46 -3.64 21.45
N ILE A 18 -24.13 -2.48 22.00
CA ILE A 18 -23.20 -1.56 21.37
C ILE A 18 -21.86 -2.30 21.42
N SER A 19 -21.60 -3.13 20.42
CA SER A 19 -20.24 -3.53 20.09
C SER A 19 -19.51 -2.24 19.76
N ALA A 20 -18.77 -1.71 20.73
CA ALA A 20 -17.63 -0.87 20.44
C ALA A 20 -16.74 -1.70 19.51
N GLY A 21 -16.92 -1.51 18.20
CA GLY A 21 -16.04 -2.07 17.21
C GLY A 21 -14.69 -1.43 17.44
N CYS A 22 -13.79 -2.12 18.14
CA CYS A 22 -12.37 -1.94 17.90
C CYS A 22 -12.20 -2.16 16.39
N GLN A 23 -12.06 -1.06 15.66
CA GLN A 23 -11.63 -1.09 14.28
C GLN A 23 -10.25 -1.75 14.34
N LYS A 24 -10.21 -3.02 13.95
CA LYS A 24 -9.00 -3.83 13.99
C LYS A 24 -8.14 -3.24 12.87
N ASP A 25 -7.06 -2.55 13.23
CA ASP A 25 -6.11 -2.08 12.24
C ASP A 25 -5.57 -3.30 11.50
N ASP A 26 -5.94 -3.44 10.22
CA ASP A 26 -5.48 -4.54 9.40
C ASP A 26 -4.01 -4.28 9.05
N ILE A 27 -3.12 -4.93 9.82
CA ILE A 27 -1.67 -4.92 9.58
C ILE A 27 -1.35 -6.10 8.67
N PHE A 28 -0.82 -5.80 7.48
CA PHE A 28 -0.22 -6.75 6.57
C PHE A 28 1.28 -6.74 6.76
N GLU A 29 1.82 -7.86 7.25
CA GLU A 29 3.22 -7.99 7.64
C GLU A 29 3.88 -9.18 6.92
N LEU A 30 5.12 -8.99 6.47
CA LEU A 30 6.01 -10.07 6.05
C LEU A 30 7.13 -10.24 7.08
N ASP A 31 7.44 -11.50 7.38
CA ASP A 31 8.57 -11.88 8.19
C ASP A 31 9.82 -12.14 7.33
N ILE A 32 10.98 -12.10 8.00
CA ILE A 32 12.27 -12.35 7.36
C ILE A 32 12.31 -13.82 6.91
N GLY A 33 12.54 -14.04 5.62
CA GLY A 33 12.63 -15.36 5.02
C GLY A 33 11.29 -16.00 4.63
N ASP A 34 10.19 -15.25 4.65
CA ASP A 34 8.90 -15.73 4.14
C ASP A 34 9.01 -16.32 2.73
N GLU A 35 8.45 -17.51 2.52
CA GLU A 35 8.44 -18.19 1.21
C GLU A 35 7.76 -17.33 0.13
N ASN A 36 6.71 -16.60 0.52
CA ASN A 36 6.01 -15.65 -0.32
C ASN A 36 6.35 -14.22 0.13
N ALA A 37 7.48 -13.69 -0.35
CA ALA A 37 7.99 -12.35 -0.01
C ALA A 37 7.20 -11.19 -0.67
N VAL A 38 5.87 -11.29 -0.75
CA VAL A 38 4.98 -10.29 -1.35
C VAL A 38 3.75 -10.10 -0.49
N ILE A 39 3.48 -8.86 -0.07
CA ILE A 39 2.16 -8.50 0.43
C ILE A 39 1.26 -8.28 -0.77
N LEU A 40 0.21 -9.08 -0.87
CA LEU A 40 -0.85 -8.93 -1.87
C LEU A 40 -2.19 -8.89 -1.15
N LYS A 41 -2.89 -7.76 -1.23
CA LYS A 41 -4.15 -7.57 -0.52
C LYS A 41 -5.19 -6.89 -1.40
N GLU A 42 -6.38 -7.46 -1.47
CA GLU A 42 -7.53 -6.81 -2.08
C GLU A 42 -8.48 -6.23 -1.02
N ILE A 43 -8.93 -5.00 -1.25
CA ILE A 43 -9.98 -4.31 -0.47
C ILE A 43 -10.94 -3.67 -1.46
N ASP A 44 -12.22 -4.08 -1.41
CA ASP A 44 -13.29 -3.57 -2.27
C ASP A 44 -12.95 -3.55 -3.77
N GLY A 45 -12.25 -4.58 -4.25
CA GLY A 45 -11.82 -4.74 -5.63
C GLY A 45 -10.58 -3.93 -6.02
N ILE A 46 -9.87 -3.34 -5.04
CA ILE A 46 -8.58 -2.70 -5.24
C ILE A 46 -7.49 -3.57 -4.63
N GLU A 47 -6.60 -4.06 -5.48
CA GLU A 47 -5.46 -4.89 -5.09
C GLU A 47 -4.23 -4.02 -4.87
N PHE A 48 -3.62 -4.16 -3.69
CA PHE A 48 -2.36 -3.56 -3.31
C PHE A 48 -1.27 -4.63 -3.32
N LYS A 49 -0.15 -4.30 -3.93
CA LYS A 49 1.07 -5.11 -3.92
C LYS A 49 2.21 -4.31 -3.29
N PHE A 50 2.84 -4.87 -2.26
CA PHE A 50 4.02 -4.29 -1.64
C PHE A 50 5.09 -5.37 -1.39
N CYS A 51 6.28 -5.17 -1.94
CA CYS A 51 7.40 -6.09 -1.76
C CYS A 51 8.74 -5.39 -1.96
N LEU A 52 9.81 -6.04 -1.49
CA LEU A 52 11.19 -5.70 -1.86
C LEU A 52 11.66 -6.68 -2.95
N LEU A 53 12.39 -6.17 -3.93
CA LEU A 53 12.95 -6.97 -5.02
C LEU A 53 14.47 -6.99 -4.90
N ASN A 54 15.07 -8.15 -5.15
CA ASN A 54 16.51 -8.32 -5.28
C ASN A 54 17.02 -7.81 -6.64
N GLU A 55 18.33 -7.88 -6.88
CA GLU A 55 18.92 -7.37 -8.13
C GLU A 55 18.46 -8.11 -9.39
N GLN A 56 17.91 -9.33 -9.26
CA GLN A 56 17.31 -10.06 -10.37
C GLN A 56 15.82 -9.75 -10.55
N GLY A 57 15.29 -8.77 -9.80
CA GLY A 57 13.89 -8.35 -9.86
C GLY A 57 12.91 -9.32 -9.19
N LYS A 58 13.40 -10.27 -8.37
CA LYS A 58 12.56 -11.25 -7.67
C LYS A 58 12.23 -10.77 -6.26
N PRO A 59 10.99 -10.98 -5.78
CA PRO A 59 10.63 -10.66 -4.40
C PRO A 59 11.51 -11.41 -3.39
N ALA A 60 12.02 -10.70 -2.39
CA ALA A 60 12.84 -11.27 -1.33
C ALA A 60 12.76 -10.41 -0.05
N THR A 61 13.03 -11.03 1.11
CA THR A 61 13.21 -10.34 2.40
C THR A 61 14.60 -10.58 2.99
N VAL A 62 15.50 -11.20 2.22
CA VAL A 62 16.87 -11.51 2.63
C VAL A 62 17.79 -11.19 1.47
N PHE A 63 18.77 -10.33 1.73
CA PHE A 63 19.73 -9.81 0.76
C PHE A 63 21.15 -10.00 1.29
N ASP A 64 22.12 -10.06 0.38
CA ASP A 64 23.53 -10.12 0.75
C ASP A 64 24.09 -8.72 1.04
N GLU A 65 25.10 -8.61 1.91
CA GLU A 65 25.76 -7.31 2.17
C GLU A 65 26.34 -6.71 0.88
N GLY A 66 26.05 -5.44 0.65
CA GLY A 66 26.41 -4.72 -0.58
C GLY A 66 25.45 -4.94 -1.76
N GLU A 67 24.47 -5.83 -1.64
CA GLU A 67 23.40 -5.98 -2.63
C GLU A 67 22.43 -4.79 -2.55
N ASN A 68 21.99 -4.28 -3.70
CA ASN A 68 20.91 -3.31 -3.74
C ASN A 68 19.55 -4.02 -3.74
N PHE A 69 18.52 -3.35 -3.20
CA PHE A 69 17.15 -3.84 -3.27
C PHE A 69 16.22 -2.73 -3.76
N THR A 70 15.11 -3.13 -4.37
CA THR A 70 14.13 -2.21 -4.93
C THR A 70 12.80 -2.33 -4.22
N PHE A 71 12.27 -1.21 -3.74
CA PHE A 71 10.90 -1.16 -3.28
C PHE A 71 9.96 -1.23 -4.48
N LEU A 72 8.93 -2.06 -4.39
CA LEU A 72 7.81 -2.07 -5.32
C LEU A 72 6.53 -1.86 -4.52
N PHE A 73 5.82 -0.77 -4.82
CA PHE A 73 4.45 -0.55 -4.39
C PHE A 73 3.55 -0.37 -5.60
N ALA A 74 2.41 -1.05 -5.63
CA ALA A 74 1.54 -1.03 -6.78
C ALA A 74 0.08 -1.22 -6.40
N ILE A 75 -0.79 -0.69 -7.26
CA ILE A 75 -2.23 -0.68 -7.08
C ILE A 75 -2.87 -1.15 -8.39
N LYS A 76 -3.79 -2.10 -8.30
CA LYS A 76 -4.59 -2.60 -9.42
C LYS A 76 -6.07 -2.48 -9.10
N ASN A 77 -6.82 -2.07 -10.11
CA ASN A 77 -8.27 -2.01 -10.02
C ASN A 77 -8.89 -3.26 -10.65
N ASN A 78 -9.34 -4.19 -9.81
CA ASN A 78 -10.04 -5.41 -10.21
C ASN A 78 -11.56 -5.20 -10.35
N ARG A 79 -12.05 -3.98 -10.12
CA ARG A 79 -13.46 -3.62 -10.36
C ARG A 79 -13.72 -3.50 -11.86
N SER A 80 -14.99 -3.60 -12.26
CA SER A 80 -15.40 -3.40 -13.66
C SER A 80 -15.28 -1.95 -14.11
N GLU A 81 -15.40 -0.99 -13.18
CA GLU A 81 -15.34 0.44 -13.48
C GLU A 81 -13.94 1.01 -13.17
N SER A 82 -13.48 1.94 -14.01
CA SER A 82 -12.28 2.73 -13.72
C SER A 82 -12.58 3.75 -12.62
N LEU A 83 -11.62 3.98 -11.74
CA LEU A 83 -11.75 4.94 -10.65
C LEU A 83 -10.84 6.16 -10.87
N PRO A 84 -11.29 7.39 -10.58
CA PRO A 84 -10.38 8.52 -10.51
C PRO A 84 -9.35 8.27 -9.40
N PHE A 85 -8.08 8.58 -9.66
CA PHE A 85 -6.99 8.37 -8.73
C PHE A 85 -6.07 9.59 -8.67
N TYR A 86 -6.36 10.46 -7.71
CA TYR A 86 -5.64 11.71 -7.43
C TYR A 86 -4.88 11.69 -6.11
N ASP A 87 -4.93 10.56 -5.42
CA ASP A 87 -4.36 10.40 -4.11
C ASP A 87 -2.88 10.05 -4.19
N TYR A 88 -2.04 11.07 -4.02
CA TYR A 88 -0.58 10.98 -4.01
C TYR A 88 0.02 11.31 -2.65
N GLY A 89 -0.82 11.51 -1.63
CA GLY A 89 -0.37 11.95 -0.31
C GLY A 89 0.55 10.94 0.39
N TYR A 90 0.50 9.66 0.01
CA TYR A 90 1.41 8.67 0.55
C TYR A 90 2.89 8.95 0.20
N TYR A 91 3.19 9.69 -0.87
CA TYR A 91 4.57 10.14 -1.16
C TYR A 91 5.08 11.18 -0.17
N GLU A 92 4.18 11.93 0.47
CA GLU A 92 4.51 12.94 1.47
C GLU A 92 4.76 12.33 2.85
N LEU A 93 4.35 11.08 3.07
CA LEU A 93 4.64 10.37 4.32
C LEU A 93 6.15 10.17 4.49
N ASN A 94 6.66 10.58 5.65
CA ASN A 94 8.05 10.31 6.03
C ASN A 94 8.35 8.81 6.12
N ASP A 95 7.33 7.99 6.36
CA ASP A 95 7.45 6.55 6.58
C ASP A 95 7.31 5.72 5.30
N PHE A 96 6.74 6.28 4.22
CA PHE A 96 6.59 5.54 2.97
C PHE A 96 7.96 5.22 2.37
N LEU A 97 8.24 3.91 2.26
CA LEU A 97 9.52 3.33 1.84
C LEU A 97 10.73 3.73 2.71
N ALA A 98 10.48 4.18 3.94
CA ALA A 98 11.55 4.41 4.90
C ALA A 98 12.06 3.08 5.46
N VAL A 99 13.37 3.01 5.70
CA VAL A 99 14.03 1.88 6.34
C VAL A 99 14.30 2.22 7.80
N LYS A 100 13.98 1.29 8.70
CA LYS A 100 14.13 1.44 10.14
C LYS A 100 14.75 0.16 10.73
N SER A 101 15.44 0.29 11.86
CA SER A 101 15.90 -0.85 12.68
C SER A 101 15.96 -0.43 14.14
N ASN A 102 15.45 -1.23 15.08
CA ASN A 102 15.56 -0.97 16.52
C ASN A 102 15.19 0.48 16.93
N GLY A 103 14.13 1.04 16.32
CA GLY A 103 13.68 2.42 16.57
C GLY A 103 14.53 3.53 15.92
N LYS A 104 15.61 3.20 15.21
CA LYS A 104 16.41 4.14 14.41
C LYS A 104 15.89 4.17 12.98
N SER A 105 15.73 5.37 12.41
CA SER A 105 15.49 5.57 10.98
C SER A 105 16.82 5.63 10.22
N HIS A 106 16.87 4.96 9.07
CA HIS A 106 17.97 5.02 8.10
C HIS A 106 17.62 5.90 6.90
N GLY A 107 16.42 6.50 6.87
CA GLY A 107 15.95 7.32 5.77
C GLY A 107 15.07 6.56 4.79
N ARG A 108 14.85 7.15 3.62
CA ARG A 108 14.03 6.63 2.51
C ARG A 108 14.75 6.93 1.19
N PRO A 109 14.52 6.20 0.09
CA PRO A 109 15.33 6.34 -1.11
C PRO A 109 15.13 7.65 -1.88
N PHE A 110 14.05 8.40 -1.62
CA PHE A 110 13.69 9.57 -2.41
C PHE A 110 13.18 10.75 -1.58
N ILE A 111 13.19 11.93 -2.19
CA ILE A 111 12.46 13.13 -1.76
C ILE A 111 11.35 13.38 -2.77
N PHE A 112 10.12 13.52 -2.32
CA PHE A 112 9.01 13.95 -3.16
C PHE A 112 9.08 15.47 -3.34
N LYS A 113 9.20 15.93 -4.59
CA LYS A 113 9.31 17.35 -4.94
C LYS A 113 7.97 17.99 -5.29
N GLY A 114 6.93 17.16 -5.40
CA GLY A 114 5.57 17.56 -5.75
C GLY A 114 5.06 16.82 -6.98
N TYR A 115 3.90 17.23 -7.47
CA TYR A 115 3.26 16.60 -8.61
C TYR A 115 2.81 17.61 -9.67
N SER A 116 2.74 17.14 -10.91
CA SER A 116 2.19 17.87 -12.03
C SER A 116 0.71 18.21 -11.79
N THR A 117 0.40 19.48 -11.93
CA THR A 117 -0.94 20.07 -11.84
C THR A 117 -1.70 20.04 -13.17
N THR A 118 -1.25 19.24 -14.15
CA THR A 118 -1.97 19.12 -15.42
C THR A 118 -3.41 18.65 -15.18
N LEU A 119 -4.35 19.24 -15.93
CA LEU A 119 -5.80 18.97 -15.85
C LEU A 119 -6.20 17.60 -16.41
N GLU A 120 -5.24 16.75 -16.78
CA GLU A 120 -5.53 15.44 -17.32
C GLU A 120 -6.22 14.59 -16.27
N LEU A 121 -7.26 13.87 -16.70
CA LEU A 121 -7.98 12.99 -15.81
C LEU A 121 -7.09 11.80 -15.42
N LYS A 122 -6.84 11.66 -14.12
CA LYS A 122 -5.99 10.61 -13.55
C LYS A 122 -6.88 9.44 -13.15
N TRP A 123 -6.69 8.29 -13.80
CA TRP A 123 -7.56 7.12 -13.63
C TRP A 123 -6.75 5.87 -13.26
N LEU A 124 -7.24 5.16 -12.26
CA LEU A 124 -6.91 3.77 -12.01
C LEU A 124 -7.83 2.89 -12.88
N ARG A 125 -7.30 2.46 -14.03
CA ARG A 125 -8.06 1.74 -15.07
C ARG A 125 -8.48 0.35 -14.60
N SER A 126 -9.70 -0.04 -14.95
CA SER A 126 -10.25 -1.40 -14.81
C SER A 126 -9.79 -2.32 -15.95
N GLU A 127 -9.92 -3.64 -15.75
CA GLU A 127 -9.74 -4.68 -16.79
C GLU A 127 -8.37 -4.67 -17.49
N VAL A 128 -7.33 -4.19 -16.82
CA VAL A 128 -5.96 -4.28 -17.32
C VAL A 128 -5.49 -5.72 -17.15
N SER A 129 -5.20 -6.39 -18.28
CA SER A 129 -5.11 -7.86 -18.33
C SER A 129 -4.02 -8.42 -17.42
N ASP A 130 -2.85 -7.78 -17.31
CA ASP A 130 -1.75 -8.26 -16.47
C ASP A 130 -0.87 -7.16 -15.84
N ASP A 131 -1.09 -5.89 -16.19
CA ASP A 131 -0.32 -4.78 -15.63
C ASP A 131 -1.07 -4.09 -14.49
N LEU A 132 -0.40 -3.92 -13.36
CA LEU A 132 -0.88 -3.10 -12.25
C LEU A 132 -1.15 -1.68 -12.79
N SER A 133 -2.37 -1.19 -12.61
CA SER A 133 -2.81 0.13 -13.11
C SER A 133 -1.93 1.27 -12.59
N TYR A 134 -1.28 1.07 -11.44
CA TYR A 134 -0.28 1.95 -10.86
C TYR A 134 0.87 1.13 -10.27
N LYS A 135 2.11 1.52 -10.53
CA LYS A 135 3.33 0.81 -10.11
C LYS A 135 4.47 1.79 -9.85
N PHE A 136 4.79 1.99 -8.58
CA PHE A 136 5.93 2.75 -8.12
C PHE A 136 7.08 1.81 -7.77
N MET A 137 8.24 2.06 -8.37
CA MET A 137 9.47 1.32 -8.09
C MET A 137 10.63 2.28 -7.88
N VAL A 138 11.40 2.05 -6.82
CA VAL A 138 12.60 2.84 -6.53
C VAL A 138 13.64 1.96 -5.81
N PRO A 139 14.89 1.89 -6.30
CA PRO A 139 15.96 1.21 -5.59
C PRO A 139 16.33 1.95 -4.31
N TRP A 140 16.81 1.24 -3.30
CA TRP A 140 17.32 1.85 -2.08
C TRP A 140 18.49 2.79 -2.38
N HIS A 141 19.50 2.25 -3.06
CA HIS A 141 20.61 3.02 -3.60
C HIS A 141 20.29 3.39 -5.06
N ASP A 142 19.99 4.67 -5.30
CA ASP A 142 19.57 5.18 -6.61
C ASP A 142 20.49 6.31 -7.08
N GLU A 143 21.18 6.10 -8.20
CA GLU A 143 22.17 7.04 -8.75
C GLU A 143 21.55 8.15 -9.61
N ARG A 144 20.24 8.07 -9.91
CA ARG A 144 19.54 9.17 -10.57
C ARG A 144 19.59 10.41 -9.69
N ASP A 145 19.74 11.60 -10.28
CA ASP A 145 19.62 12.83 -9.51
C ASP A 145 18.13 13.14 -9.26
N GLU A 146 17.37 13.26 -10.34
CA GLU A 146 15.93 13.51 -10.32
C GLU A 146 15.23 12.63 -11.36
N TRP A 147 13.96 12.30 -11.11
CA TRP A 147 13.12 11.64 -12.09
C TRP A 147 11.66 12.04 -11.96
N GLN A 148 10.92 11.84 -13.03
CA GLN A 148 9.48 11.94 -13.05
C GLN A 148 8.89 10.53 -13.20
N LEU A 149 7.88 10.21 -12.40
CA LEU A 149 7.11 8.97 -12.56
C LEU A 149 5.64 9.30 -12.37
N TYR A 150 4.82 8.90 -13.36
CA TYR A 150 3.45 9.36 -13.48
C TYR A 150 3.37 10.89 -13.42
N TRP A 151 2.63 11.42 -12.44
CA TRP A 151 2.51 12.84 -12.19
C TRP A 151 3.43 13.32 -11.08
N GLY A 152 4.27 12.49 -10.47
CA GLY A 152 5.17 12.89 -9.38
C GLY A 152 6.58 13.23 -9.86
N PHE A 153 7.21 14.20 -9.20
CA PHE A 153 8.62 14.56 -9.34
C PHE A 153 9.38 14.13 -8.09
N PHE A 154 10.53 13.50 -8.29
CA PHE A 154 11.30 12.87 -7.24
C PHE A 154 12.79 13.21 -7.39
N GLU A 155 13.47 13.31 -6.27
CA GLU A 155 14.92 13.46 -6.18
C GLU A 155 15.48 12.27 -5.39
N SER A 156 16.60 11.71 -5.82
CA SER A 156 17.24 10.63 -5.07
C SER A 156 17.90 11.17 -3.82
N THR A 157 17.81 10.40 -2.74
CA THR A 157 18.59 10.68 -1.54
C THR A 157 19.98 10.03 -1.56
N LYS A 158 20.29 9.25 -2.62
CA LYS A 158 21.56 8.53 -2.82
C LYS A 158 21.98 7.76 -1.57
N GLN A 159 21.04 6.97 -1.01
CA GLN A 159 21.30 6.20 0.20
C GLN A 159 22.51 5.29 0.02
N PRO A 160 23.41 5.18 0.99
CA PRO A 160 24.46 4.17 0.94
C PRO A 160 23.85 2.76 1.04
N PHE A 161 24.57 1.75 0.57
CA PHE A 161 24.21 0.36 0.83
C PHE A 161 24.05 0.13 2.34
N LEU A 162 23.06 -0.69 2.71
CA LEU A 162 22.85 -1.05 4.11
C LEU A 162 23.94 -2.03 4.56
N GLU A 163 24.42 -1.81 5.78
CA GLU A 163 25.26 -2.78 6.48
C GLU A 163 24.45 -4.02 6.87
N LYS A 164 25.16 -5.09 7.26
CA LYS A 164 24.54 -6.28 7.83
C LYS A 164 23.63 -5.96 9.01
N GLY A 165 22.40 -6.47 8.97
CA GLY A 165 21.43 -6.22 10.03
C GLY A 165 20.01 -6.65 9.70
N GLU A 166 19.12 -6.46 10.66
CA GLU A 166 17.68 -6.69 10.51
C GLU A 166 16.97 -5.34 10.52
N TYR A 167 16.11 -5.17 9.53
CA TYR A 167 15.48 -3.91 9.18
C TYR A 167 14.00 -4.14 8.92
N TYR A 168 13.26 -3.04 8.88
CA TYR A 168 11.89 -3.05 8.39
C TYR A 168 11.58 -1.77 7.64
N THR A 169 10.60 -1.88 6.73
CA THR A 169 9.88 -0.73 6.18
C THR A 169 8.42 -0.86 6.55
N GLN A 170 7.79 0.26 6.92
CA GLN A 170 6.39 0.28 7.32
C GLN A 170 5.77 1.62 7.00
N PHE A 171 4.54 1.61 6.52
CA PHE A 171 3.71 2.80 6.42
C PHE A 171 2.23 2.45 6.65
N VAL A 172 1.46 3.46 7.04
CA VAL A 172 0.01 3.36 7.21
C VAL A 172 -0.64 4.44 6.37
N TYR A 173 -1.68 4.08 5.61
CA TYR A 173 -2.36 5.04 4.75
C TYR A 173 -3.83 4.68 4.51
N ASN A 174 -4.68 5.69 4.34
CA ASN A 174 -6.05 5.54 3.85
C ASN A 174 -6.09 6.01 2.40
N PHE A 175 -6.31 5.08 1.46
CA PHE A 175 -6.36 5.42 0.04
C PHE A 175 -7.76 5.89 -0.35
N SER A 176 -7.81 7.02 -1.04
CA SER A 176 -9.04 7.65 -1.50
C SER A 176 -9.11 7.65 -3.04
N PHE A 177 -10.21 7.13 -3.58
CA PHE A 177 -10.44 7.04 -5.02
C PHE A 177 -11.60 7.94 -5.42
N GLY A 178 -11.28 9.13 -5.90
CA GLY A 178 -12.26 10.17 -6.20
C GLY A 178 -11.67 11.31 -7.02
N LEU A 179 -12.56 12.15 -7.55
CA LEU A 179 -12.13 13.41 -8.12
C LEU A 179 -11.75 14.37 -6.98
N PRO A 180 -10.79 15.29 -7.19
CA PRO A 180 -10.57 16.38 -6.27
C PRO A 180 -11.88 17.14 -6.02
N ASP A 181 -12.07 17.62 -4.80
CA ASP A 181 -13.22 18.44 -4.38
C ASP A 181 -14.60 17.75 -4.42
N LYS A 182 -14.63 16.41 -4.45
CA LYS A 182 -15.84 15.61 -4.32
C LYS A 182 -15.64 14.52 -3.26
N GLU A 183 -16.75 14.07 -2.69
CA GLU A 183 -16.74 12.86 -1.88
C GLU A 183 -16.12 11.70 -2.69
N PRO A 184 -15.18 10.96 -2.10
CA PRO A 184 -14.53 9.88 -2.79
C PRO A 184 -15.52 8.77 -3.12
N LYS A 185 -15.34 8.14 -4.28
CA LYS A 185 -16.16 7.00 -4.67
C LYS A 185 -15.86 5.76 -3.82
N LEU A 186 -14.62 5.67 -3.32
CA LEU A 186 -14.15 4.57 -2.49
C LEU A 186 -13.04 5.09 -1.57
N GLU A 187 -13.07 4.63 -0.32
CA GLU A 187 -11.97 4.76 0.63
C GLU A 187 -11.68 3.40 1.23
N THR A 188 -10.40 3.12 1.50
CA THR A 188 -10.01 1.81 2.03
C THR A 188 -10.09 1.72 3.56
N GLY A 189 -10.19 2.86 4.24
CA GLY A 189 -9.79 2.96 5.64
C GLY A 189 -8.27 2.84 5.79
N LEU A 190 -7.78 2.92 7.03
CA LEU A 190 -6.35 2.79 7.31
C LEU A 190 -5.86 1.37 7.01
N ILE A 191 -4.86 1.27 6.14
CA ILE A 191 -4.13 0.03 5.86
C ILE A 191 -2.72 0.18 6.38
N SER A 192 -2.22 -0.80 7.13
CA SER A 192 -0.82 -0.86 7.54
C SER A 192 -0.06 -1.91 6.75
N PHE A 193 1.03 -1.51 6.12
CA PHE A 193 1.96 -2.41 5.42
C PHE A 193 3.28 -2.45 6.16
N LYS A 194 3.83 -3.64 6.41
CA LYS A 194 5.14 -3.82 7.04
C LYS A 194 5.91 -4.97 6.39
N ILE A 195 7.18 -4.73 6.06
CA ILE A 195 8.08 -5.78 5.57
C ILE A 195 9.28 -5.79 6.51
N ASN A 196 9.50 -6.89 7.21
CA ASN A 196 10.75 -7.15 7.91
C ASN A 196 11.72 -7.83 6.93
N PHE A 197 12.97 -7.39 6.90
CA PHE A 197 13.99 -7.92 6.00
C PHE A 197 15.38 -7.91 6.63
N LYS A 198 16.32 -8.62 6.00
CA LYS A 198 17.67 -8.82 6.50
C LYS A 198 18.72 -8.60 5.43
N ILE A 199 19.82 -7.96 5.83
CA ILE A 199 21.09 -7.91 5.09
C ILE A 199 22.05 -8.88 5.80
N LYS A 200 22.59 -9.85 5.06
CA LYS A 200 23.40 -10.97 5.57
C LYS A 200 24.87 -10.67 5.75
#